data_AF-A0A3B8JZ66-F1
#
_entry.id   AF-A0A3B8JZ66-F1
#
_cell.length_a   1.000
_cell.length_b   1.000
_cell.length_c   1.000
_cell.angle_alpha   90.00
_cell.angle_beta   90.00
_cell.angle_gamma   90.00
#
_symmetry.space_group_name_H-M   'P 1'
#
loop_
_entity.id
_entity.type
_entity.pdbx_description
1 polymer ?
#
loop_
_entity_poly.entity_id
_entity_poly.type
_entity_poly.pdbx_seq_one_letter_code
_entity_poly.pdbx_strand_id
1 'polypeptide(L)' 'MTTFLTIHLILGIWLAIVNFTPIMETSSLAINNVIVGVIIAVYNAYYLFARRGVEAKES' A
#
# COMPACT_ATOMS: atom_id res chain seq x y z
N MET A 1 8.88 -2.22 12.20
CA MET A 1 9.62 -1.43 11.19
C MET A 1 9.81 -2.24 9.90
N THR A 2 10.30 -3.48 9.96
CA THR A 2 10.52 -4.34 8.77
C THR A 2 9.23 -4.67 8.00
N THR A 3 8.17 -5.14 8.66
CA THR A 3 6.94 -5.59 7.97
C THR A 3 6.24 -4.47 7.18
N PHE A 4 6.18 -3.25 7.73
CA PHE A 4 5.58 -2.09 7.05
C PHE A 4 6.34 -1.77 5.76
N LEU A 5 7.68 -1.71 5.84
CA LEU A 5 8.54 -1.46 4.69
C LEU A 5 8.43 -2.59 3.67
N THR A 6 8.44 -3.85 4.10
CA THR A 6 8.33 -5.02 3.21
C THR A 6 7.02 -5.02 2.42
N ILE A 7 5.88 -4.74 3.06
CA ILE A 7 4.59 -4.69 2.37
C ILE A 7 4.58 -3.56 1.33
N HIS A 8 5.02 -2.35 1.69
CA HIS A 8 5.05 -1.22 0.76
C HIS A 8 6.03 -1.45 -0.39
N LEU A 9 7.16 -2.11 -0.12
CA LEU A 9 8.15 -2.44 -1.14
C LEU A 9 7.58 -3.45 -2.15
N ILE A 10 6.95 -4.52 -1.68
CA ILE A 10 6.35 -5.55 -2.55
C ILE A 10 5.22 -4.94 -3.39
N LEU A 11 4.32 -4.18 -2.77
CA LEU A 11 3.20 -3.54 -3.48
C LEU A 11 3.68 -2.46 -4.46
N GLY A 12 4.72 -1.70 -4.09
CA GLY A 12 5.34 -0.71 -4.96
C GLY A 12 6.01 -1.34 -6.18
N ILE A 13 6.75 -2.44 -5.99
CA ILE A 13 7.35 -3.21 -7.08
C ILE A 13 6.27 -3.81 -8.00
N TRP A 14 5.19 -4.34 -7.42
CA TRP A 14 4.05 -4.84 -8.19
C TRP A 14 3.45 -3.74 -9.08
N LEU A 15 3.15 -2.56 -8.53
CA LEU A 15 2.63 -1.43 -9.28
C LEU A 15 3.59 -0.98 -10.39
N ALA A 16 4.90 -0.98 -10.13
CA ALA A 16 5.88 -0.66 -11.15
C ALA A 16 5.83 -1.67 -12.31
N ILE A 17 5.86 -2.97 -12.03
CA ILE A 17 5.96 -4.01 -13.06
C ILE A 17 4.64 -4.17 -13.84
N VAL A 18 3.50 -4.21 -13.16
CA VAL A 18 2.21 -4.53 -13.79
C VAL A 18 1.78 -3.46 -14.81
N ASN A 19 2.22 -2.20 -14.65
CA ASN A 19 1.94 -1.12 -15.60
C ASN A 19 2.80 -1.16 -16.87
N PHE A 20 3.91 -1.90 -16.88
CA PHE A 20 4.79 -2.05 -18.04
C PHE A 20 4.70 -3.43 -18.71
N THR A 21 3.76 -4.28 -18.28
CA THR A 21 3.63 -5.64 -18.79
C THR A 21 2.21 -5.88 -19.32
N PRO A 22 2.04 -6.70 -20.37
CA PRO A 22 0.72 -7.01 -20.92
C PRO A 22 -0.02 -8.09 -20.11
N ILE A 23 0.25 -8.21 -18.81
CA ILE A 23 -0.30 -9.26 -17.94
C ILE A 23 -1.80 -9.07 -17.69
N MET A 24 -2.32 -7.84 -17.83
CA MET A 24 -3.74 -7.52 -17.62
C MET A 24 -4.27 -6.53 -18.67
N GLU A 25 -5.57 -6.63 -18.98
CA GLU A 25 -6.27 -5.62 -19.77
C GLU A 25 -6.33 -4.27 -19.05
N THR A 26 -6.36 -3.17 -19.81
CA THR A 26 -6.27 -1.79 -19.29
C THR A 26 -7.35 -1.44 -18.27
N SER A 27 -8.59 -1.94 -18.45
CA SER A 27 -9.68 -1.73 -17.49
C SER A 27 -9.39 -2.43 -16.15
N SER A 28 -8.98 -3.69 -16.22
CA SER A 28 -8.60 -4.49 -15.05
C SER A 28 -7.34 -3.95 -14.36
N LEU A 29 -6.38 -3.42 -15.13
CA LEU A 29 -5.15 -2.81 -14.62
C LEU A 29 -5.45 -1.54 -13.80
N ALA A 30 -6.34 -0.67 -14.30
CA ALA A 30 -6.75 0.52 -13.58
C ALA A 30 -7.40 0.17 -12.23
N ILE A 31 -8.29 -0.82 -12.23
CA ILE A 31 -8.94 -1.32 -11.00
C ILE A 31 -7.90 -1.94 -10.06
N ASN A 32 -6.94 -2.72 -10.58
CA ASN A 32 -5.87 -3.30 -9.78
C ASN A 32 -5.05 -2.22 -9.05
N ASN A 33 -4.62 -1.19 -9.78
CA ASN A 33 -3.85 -0.09 -9.21
C ASN A 33 -4.62 0.66 -8.13
N VAL A 34 -5.93 0.90 -8.34
CA VAL A 34 -6.79 1.54 -7.35
C VAL A 34 -6.90 0.69 -6.08
N ILE A 35 -7.14 -0.61 -6.22
CA ILE A 35 -7.23 -1.53 -5.07
C ILE A 35 -5.92 -1.51 -4.25
N VAL A 36 -4.77 -1.63 -4.92
CA VAL A 36 -3.47 -1.60 -4.25
C VAL A 36 -3.22 -0.26 -3.56
N GLY A 37 -3.58 0.86 -4.21
CA GLY A 37 -3.48 2.20 -3.62
C GLY A 37 -4.33 2.36 -2.37
N VAL A 38 -5.56 1.84 -2.38
CA VAL A 38 -6.44 1.85 -1.20
C VAL A 38 -5.86 1.03 -0.05
N ILE A 39 -5.31 -0.16 -0.34
CA ILE A 39 -4.66 -1.00 0.68
C ILE A 39 -3.51 -0.24 1.36
N ILE A 40 -2.64 0.39 0.55
CA ILE A 40 -1.52 1.19 1.05
C ILE A 40 -2.02 2.35 1.91
N ALA A 41 -3.02 3.10 1.44
CA ALA A 41 -3.58 4.25 2.14
C ALA A 41 -4.19 3.85 3.50
N VAL A 42 -4.96 2.76 3.55
CA VAL A 42 -5.56 2.25 4.79
C VAL A 42 -4.48 1.78 5.76
N TYR A 43 -3.47 1.05 5.29
CA TYR A 43 -2.37 0.59 6.14
C TYR A 43 -1.56 1.75 6.70
N ASN A 44 -1.32 2.78 5.88
CA ASN A 44 -0.66 4.01 6.30
C ASN A 44 -1.49 4.78 7.33
N ALA A 45 -2.80 4.93 7.09
CA ALA A 45 -3.73 5.56 8.03
C ALA A 45 -3.79 4.79 9.36
N TYR A 46 -3.88 3.47 9.34
CA TYR A 46 -3.81 2.65 10.56
C TYR A 46 -2.49 2.88 11.32
N TYR A 47 -1.36 2.90 10.61
CA TYR A 47 -0.08 3.18 11.25
C TYR A 47 -0.02 4.58 11.86
N LEU A 48 -0.51 5.60 11.14
CA LEU A 48 -0.49 6.98 11.57
C LEU A 48 -1.44 7.24 12.76
N PHE A 49 -2.68 6.75 12.70
CA PHE A 49 -3.71 7.05 13.68
C PHE A 49 -3.76 6.03 14.82
N ALA A 50 -3.66 4.74 14.52
CA ALA A 50 -3.82 3.69 15.54
C ALA A 50 -2.52 3.38 16.29
N ARG A 51 -1.35 3.45 15.65
CA ARG A 51 -0.06 3.20 16.35
C ARG A 51 0.54 4.45 16.98
N ARG A 52 0.56 5.59 16.30
CA ARG A 52 1.12 6.83 16.89
C ARG A 52 0.19 7.46 17.93
N GLY A 53 -1.12 7.28 17.81
CA GLY A 53 -2.08 7.75 18.81
C GLY A 53 -1.96 7.05 20.17
N VAL A 54 -1.43 5.81 20.19
CA VAL A 54 -1.14 5.06 21.42
C VAL A 54 0.16 5.56 22.06
N GLU A 55 1.21 5.80 21.26
CA GLU A 55 2.47 6.39 21.76
C GLU A 55 2.31 7.83 22.25
N ALA A 56 1.41 8.63 21.67
CA ALA A 56 1.17 10.02 22.08
C ALA A 56 0.32 10.17 23.36
N LYS A 57 -0.35 9.11 23.82
CA LYS A 57 -1.22 9.15 25.01
C LYS A 57 -0.50 8.68 26.29
N GLU A 58 0.72 8.19 26.17
CA GLU A 58 1.57 7.73 27.29
C GLU A 58 2.71 8.71 27.65
N SER A 59 2.64 9.97 27.19
CA SER A 59 3.62 11.02 27.54
C SER A 59 3.00 12.22 28.25
#